data_AF-A0A7C1F140-F1
#
_entry.id   AF-A0A7C1F140-F1
#
_cell.length_a   1.000
_cell.length_b   1.000
_cell.length_c   1.000
_cell.angle_alpha   90.00
_cell.angle_beta   90.00
_cell.angle_gamma   90.00
#
_symmetry.space_group_name_H-M   'P 1'
#
loop_
_entity.id
_entity.type
_entity.pdbx_description
1 polymer ?
#
loop_
_entity_poly.entity_id
_entity_poly.type
_entity_poly.pdbx_seq_one_letter_code
_entity_poly.pdbx_strand_id
1 'polypeptide(L)'
;MSRKIKILLTLVILLFLLFLIYFFFLREKKPEITYTPAKVIRGDITRVIEVTGIIKPQVGAQVKIGTRATGTLIRLRYQVGDYVKKGELIALIDDRQILSDLENAKASLKYAQDNYNLIKDTYPLKISEQESLLKSMQA
;
A
#
# COMPACT_ATOMS: atom_id res chain seq x y z
N MET A 1 54.16 -99.37 -15.58
CA MET A 1 53.79 -98.46 -14.49
C MET A 1 52.39 -98.82 -14.02
N SER A 2 52.25 -99.23 -12.75
CA SER A 2 51.07 -99.95 -12.22
C SER A 2 49.76 -99.22 -12.54
N ARG A 3 48.72 -99.96 -12.97
CA ARG A 3 47.43 -99.40 -13.45
C ARG A 3 46.83 -98.36 -12.49
N LYS A 4 47.10 -98.50 -11.19
CA LYS A 4 46.68 -97.58 -10.11
C LYS A 4 47.30 -96.17 -10.22
N ILE A 5 48.57 -96.05 -10.64
CA ILE A 5 49.26 -94.75 -10.74
C ILE A 5 48.74 -93.93 -11.93
N LYS A 6 48.44 -94.58 -13.07
CA LYS A 6 47.85 -93.89 -14.23
C LYS A 6 46.47 -93.34 -13.90
N ILE A 7 45.65 -94.10 -13.15
CA ILE A 7 44.31 -93.67 -12.69
C ILE A 7 44.41 -92.48 -11.73
N LEU A 8 45.37 -92.51 -10.80
CA LEU A 8 45.59 -91.40 -9.87
C LEU A 8 46.04 -90.12 -10.61
N LEU A 9 46.92 -90.24 -11.61
CA LEU A 9 47.39 -89.10 -12.39
C LEU A 9 46.26 -88.48 -13.24
N THR A 10 45.39 -89.30 -13.83
CA THR A 10 44.21 -88.82 -14.57
C THR A 10 43.20 -88.14 -13.66
N LEU A 11 43.01 -88.63 -12.43
CA LEU A 11 42.09 -88.03 -11.46
C LEU A 11 42.58 -86.65 -11.00
N VAL A 12 43.89 -86.52 -10.75
CA VAL A 12 44.51 -85.24 -10.36
C VAL A 12 44.43 -84.23 -11.50
N ILE A 13 44.70 -84.65 -12.73
CA ILE A 13 44.52 -83.80 -13.93
C ILE A 13 43.07 -83.37 -14.09
N LEU A 14 42.11 -84.27 -13.90
CA LEU A 14 40.69 -83.95 -14.00
C LEU A 14 40.27 -82.95 -12.92
N LEU A 15 40.72 -83.13 -11.68
CA LEU A 15 40.44 -82.23 -10.57
C LEU A 15 41.07 -80.84 -10.80
N PHE A 16 42.29 -80.80 -11.34
CA PHE A 16 42.96 -79.55 -11.69
C PHE A 16 42.24 -78.81 -12.82
N LEU A 17 41.74 -79.54 -13.82
CA LEU A 17 40.94 -78.97 -14.91
C LEU A 17 39.62 -78.38 -14.39
N LEU A 18 38.93 -79.11 -13.51
CA LEU A 18 37.71 -78.65 -12.83
C LEU A 18 37.96 -77.40 -12.00
N PHE A 19 39.08 -77.33 -11.28
CA PHE A 19 39.47 -76.17 -10.49
C PHE A 19 39.77 -74.94 -11.36
N LEU A 20 40.48 -75.12 -12.49
CA LEU A 20 40.76 -74.05 -13.43
C LEU A 20 39.48 -73.48 -14.06
N ILE A 21 38.56 -74.36 -14.46
CA ILE A 21 37.27 -73.95 -15.02
C ILE A 21 36.47 -73.18 -13.97
N TYR A 22 36.38 -73.71 -12.75
CA TYR A 22 35.67 -73.03 -11.66
C TYR A 22 36.25 -71.64 -11.36
N PHE A 23 37.58 -71.53 -11.26
CA PHE A 23 38.23 -70.26 -10.94
C PHE A 23 38.10 -69.22 -12.06
N PHE A 24 38.09 -69.65 -13.33
CA PHE A 24 38.00 -68.73 -14.46
C PHE A 24 36.56 -68.31 -14.78
N PHE A 25 35.59 -69.20 -14.60
CA PHE A 25 34.17 -68.92 -14.89
C PHE A 25 33.42 -68.26 -13.72
N LEU A 26 33.78 -68.56 -12.47
CA LEU A 26 33.10 -68.01 -11.28
C LEU A 26 33.72 -66.71 -10.76
N ARG A 27 34.71 -66.16 -11.47
CA ARG A 27 35.24 -64.83 -11.17
C ARG A 27 34.26 -63.79 -11.70
N GLU A 28 33.25 -63.50 -10.89
CA GLU A 28 32.26 -62.45 -11.16
C GLU A 28 32.98 -61.13 -11.49
N LYS A 29 32.83 -60.68 -12.73
CA LYS A 29 33.31 -59.37 -13.16
C LYS A 29 32.43 -58.34 -12.45
N LYS A 30 33.04 -57.55 -11.55
CA LYS A 30 32.37 -56.46 -10.85
C LYS A 30 31.64 -55.58 -11.87
N PRO A 31 30.37 -55.21 -11.65
CA PRO A 31 29.62 -54.42 -12.60
C PRO A 31 30.33 -53.08 -12.79
N GLU A 32 30.74 -52.82 -14.03
CA GLU A 32 31.41 -51.58 -14.42
C GLU A 32 30.36 -50.49 -14.45
N ILE A 33 30.38 -49.63 -13.42
CA ILE A 33 29.42 -48.54 -13.27
C ILE A 33 29.71 -47.53 -14.39
N THR A 34 28.88 -47.54 -15.42
CA THR A 34 29.05 -46.64 -16.57
C THR A 34 28.38 -45.30 -16.25
N TYR A 35 29.18 -44.24 -16.16
CA TYR A 35 28.67 -42.86 -16.05
C TYR A 35 28.57 -42.26 -17.44
N THR A 36 27.41 -41.66 -17.76
CA THR A 36 27.25 -40.90 -19.00
C THR A 36 27.58 -39.43 -18.71
N PRO A 37 28.65 -38.86 -19.27
CA PRO A 37 28.96 -37.45 -19.05
C PRO A 37 27.96 -36.55 -19.79
N ALA A 38 27.36 -35.60 -19.07
CA ALA A 38 26.53 -34.56 -19.66
C ALA A 38 27.36 -33.28 -19.87
N LYS A 39 27.21 -32.64 -21.02
CA LYS A 39 27.87 -31.37 -21.34
C LYS A 39 27.15 -30.22 -20.63
N VAL A 40 27.86 -29.46 -19.80
CA VAL A 40 27.32 -28.26 -19.15
C VAL A 40 27.18 -27.15 -20.19
N ILE A 41 25.97 -26.63 -20.36
CA ILE A 41 25.66 -25.51 -21.25
C ILE A 41 25.35 -24.30 -20.38
N ARG A 42 25.99 -23.16 -20.69
CA ARG A 42 25.63 -21.88 -20.06
C ARG A 42 24.50 -21.25 -20.87
N GLY A 43 23.44 -20.84 -20.18
CA GLY A 43 22.32 -20.12 -20.75
C GLY A 43 21.72 -19.21 -19.69
N ASP A 44 20.92 -18.24 -20.13
CA ASP A 44 20.29 -17.30 -19.22
C ASP A 44 19.11 -17.96 -18.51
N ILE A 45 19.11 -17.86 -17.18
CA ILE A 45 18.03 -18.38 -16.34
C ILE A 45 17.18 -17.18 -15.91
N THR A 46 16.00 -17.05 -16.50
CA THR A 46 15.03 -16.04 -16.07
C THR A 46 14.20 -16.61 -14.93
N ARG A 47 14.34 -16.01 -13.74
CA ARG A 47 13.50 -16.33 -12.58
C ARG A 47 12.31 -15.38 -12.57
N VAL A 48 11.12 -15.88 -12.94
CA VAL A 48 9.86 -15.15 -12.77
C VAL A 48 9.36 -15.38 -11.36
N ILE A 49 9.10 -14.30 -10.62
CA ILE A 49 8.49 -14.35 -9.29
C ILE A 49 7.10 -13.73 -9.45
N GLU A 50 6.07 -14.53 -9.25
CA GLU A 50 4.69 -14.06 -9.26
C GLU A 50 4.35 -13.51 -7.88
N VAL A 51 4.11 -12.20 -7.80
CA VAL A 51 3.74 -11.51 -6.56
C VAL A 51 2.28 -11.07 -6.67
N THR A 52 1.45 -11.54 -5.75
CA THR A 52 0.08 -11.05 -5.60
C THR A 52 0.08 -9.74 -4.81
N GLY A 53 -0.41 -8.66 -5.41
CA GLY A 53 -0.64 -7.38 -4.76
C GLY A 53 -2.13 -7.08 -4.58
N ILE A 54 -2.47 -6.19 -3.66
CA ILE A 54 -3.83 -5.68 -3.48
C ILE A 54 -3.92 -4.30 -4.15
N ILE A 55 -4.89 -4.12 -5.05
CA ILE A 55 -5.20 -2.80 -5.61
C ILE A 55 -5.89 -1.97 -4.53
N LYS A 56 -5.27 -0.86 -4.16
CA LYS A 56 -5.85 0.12 -3.22
C LYS A 56 -6.14 1.42 -3.96
N PRO A 57 -7.20 2.16 -3.57
CA PRO A 57 -7.39 3.53 -4.02
C PRO A 57 -6.14 4.36 -3.73
N GLN A 58 -5.82 5.31 -4.61
CA GLN A 58 -4.72 6.24 -4.34
C GLN A 58 -4.94 6.94 -2.99
N VAL A 59 -3.85 7.28 -2.31
CA VAL A 59 -3.92 8.00 -1.03
C VAL A 59 -4.68 9.31 -1.27
N GLY A 60 -5.81 9.49 -0.57
CA GLY A 60 -6.71 10.64 -0.73
C GLY A 60 -7.85 10.47 -1.74
N ALA A 61 -7.90 9.37 -2.51
CA ALA A 61 -9.03 9.08 -3.41
C ALA A 61 -10.29 8.65 -2.65
N GLN A 62 -10.12 8.05 -1.47
CA GLN A 62 -11.22 7.76 -0.56
C GLN A 62 -11.40 8.92 0.42
N VAL A 63 -12.45 9.72 0.21
CA VAL A 63 -12.80 10.85 1.08
C VAL A 63 -14.08 10.50 1.83
N LYS A 64 -14.06 10.66 3.16
CA LYS A 64 -15.27 10.60 3.97
C LYS A 64 -15.88 12.00 4.01
N ILE A 65 -17.04 12.17 3.38
CA ILE A 65 -17.76 13.44 3.38
C ILE A 65 -18.62 13.50 4.65
N GLY A 66 -18.34 14.49 5.50
CA GLY A 66 -19.16 14.84 6.66
C GLY A 66 -19.77 16.23 6.49
N THR A 67 -20.86 16.50 7.21
CA THR A 67 -21.51 17.80 7.19
C THR A 67 -20.80 18.74 8.17
N ARG A 68 -20.59 20.00 7.78
CA ARG A 68 -20.02 21.03 8.68
C ARG A 68 -21.07 21.73 9.55
N ALA A 69 -22.33 21.60 9.16
CA ALA A 69 -23.48 22.13 9.87
C ALA A 69 -24.39 20.99 10.33
N THR A 70 -25.03 21.18 11.48
CA THR A 70 -26.03 20.27 12.04
C THR A 70 -27.40 20.71 11.55
N GLY A 71 -28.14 19.82 10.92
CA GLY A 71 -29.46 20.13 10.39
C GLY A 71 -30.12 18.91 9.74
N THR A 72 -31.37 19.05 9.33
CA THR A 72 -32.12 17.97 8.65
C THR A 72 -31.78 17.95 7.17
N LEU A 73 -31.63 16.76 6.59
CA LEU A 73 -31.40 16.59 5.15
C LEU A 73 -32.65 17.02 4.36
N ILE A 74 -32.54 18.07 3.54
CA ILE A 74 -33.63 18.57 2.70
C ILE A 74 -33.66 17.82 1.37
N ARG A 75 -32.50 17.64 0.75
CA ARG A 75 -32.40 17.05 -0.59
C ARG A 75 -31.09 16.31 -0.77
N LEU A 76 -31.16 15.13 -1.36
CA LEU A 76 -30.00 14.37 -1.84
C LEU A 76 -30.05 14.32 -3.36
N ARG A 77 -28.95 14.69 -4.03
CA ARG A 77 -28.88 14.81 -5.50
C ARG A 77 -28.29 13.60 -6.21
N TYR A 78 -27.64 12.70 -5.46
CA TYR A 78 -26.92 11.55 -6.00
C TYR A 78 -27.24 10.28 -5.24
N GLN A 79 -27.13 9.16 -5.93
CA GLN A 79 -27.32 7.82 -5.39
C GLN A 79 -26.00 7.07 -5.35
N VAL A 80 -25.99 5.94 -4.63
CA VAL A 80 -24.81 5.08 -4.53
C VAL A 80 -24.48 4.51 -5.92
N GLY A 81 -23.27 4.78 -6.39
CA GLY A 81 -22.78 4.36 -7.71
C GLY A 81 -22.72 5.49 -8.75
N ASP A 82 -23.30 6.65 -8.46
CA ASP A 82 -23.21 7.80 -9.35
C ASP A 82 -21.80 8.41 -9.38
N TYR A 83 -21.38 8.87 -10.55
CA TYR A 83 -20.14 9.62 -10.72
C TYR A 83 -20.35 11.09 -10.32
N VAL A 84 -19.48 11.59 -9.45
CA VAL A 84 -19.49 12.97 -8.98
C VAL A 84 -18.19 13.68 -9.31
N LYS A 85 -18.27 14.98 -9.60
CA LYS A 85 -17.11 15.84 -9.83
C LYS A 85 -16.82 16.71 -8.62
N LYS A 86 -15.57 17.18 -8.53
CA LYS A 86 -15.16 18.10 -7.46
C LYS A 86 -15.99 19.39 -7.52
N GLY A 87 -16.59 19.74 -6.39
CA GLY A 87 -17.38 20.97 -6.22
C GLY A 87 -18.87 20.82 -6.48
N GLU A 88 -19.35 19.62 -6.85
CA GLU A 88 -20.77 19.39 -7.05
C GLU A 88 -21.54 19.32 -5.72
N LEU A 89 -22.75 19.89 -5.71
CA LEU A 89 -23.64 19.86 -4.56
C LEU A 89 -24.24 18.46 -4.40
N ILE A 90 -23.77 17.73 -3.39
CA ILE A 90 -24.24 16.36 -3.10
C ILE A 90 -25.57 16.38 -2.35
N ALA A 91 -25.66 17.21 -1.30
CA ALA A 91 -26.80 17.27 -0.40
C ALA A 91 -27.06 18.71 0.07
N LEU A 92 -28.35 19.04 0.23
CA LEU A 92 -28.79 20.27 0.87
C LEU A 92 -29.32 19.94 2.27
N ILE A 93 -28.85 20.70 3.26
CA ILE A 93 -29.20 20.56 4.68
C ILE A 93 -29.94 21.83 5.09
N ASP A 94 -30.90 21.71 6.00
CA ASP A 94 -31.58 22.85 6.60
C ASP A 94 -30.59 23.73 7.38
N ASP A 95 -30.44 24.97 6.92
CA ASP A 95 -29.49 25.97 7.41
C ASP A 95 -30.18 27.20 8.00
N ARG A 96 -31.50 27.15 8.26
CA ARG A 96 -32.28 28.30 8.77
C ARG A 96 -31.68 28.94 10.02
N GLN A 97 -31.18 28.13 10.95
CA GLN A 97 -30.54 28.62 12.16
C GLN A 97 -29.21 29.32 11.87
N ILE A 98 -28.37 28.73 11.00
CA ILE A 98 -27.10 29.33 10.56
C ILE A 98 -27.33 30.66 9.85
N LEU A 99 -28.36 30.75 8.99
CA LEU A 99 -28.74 31.97 8.30
C LEU A 99 -29.21 33.05 9.29
N SER A 100 -29.98 32.67 10.30
CA SER A 100 -30.43 33.60 11.35
C SER A 100 -29.24 34.14 12.15
N ASP A 101 -28.30 33.26 12.54
CA ASP A 101 -27.09 33.65 13.26
C ASP A 101 -26.19 34.58 12.42
N LEU A 102 -26.09 34.31 11.12
CA LEU A 102 -25.36 35.14 10.17
C LEU A 102 -25.98 36.54 10.02
N GLU A 103 -27.30 36.64 9.95
CA GLU A 103 -27.99 37.95 9.92
C GLU A 103 -27.81 38.71 11.23
N ASN A 104 -27.89 38.04 12.39
CA ASN A 104 -27.61 38.65 13.69
C ASN A 104 -26.17 39.18 13.78
N ALA A 105 -25.20 38.41 13.28
CA ALA A 105 -23.80 38.82 13.25
C ALA A 105 -23.57 40.02 12.33
N LYS A 106 -24.20 40.06 11.14
CA LYS A 106 -24.14 41.21 10.23
C LYS A 106 -24.77 42.46 10.83
N ALA A 107 -25.91 42.33 11.52
CA ALA A 107 -26.56 43.45 12.21
C ALA A 107 -25.65 44.02 13.31
N SER A 108 -25.01 43.13 14.07
CA SER A 108 -24.05 43.52 15.12
C SER A 108 -22.82 44.22 14.54
N LEU A 109 -22.28 43.71 13.43
CA LEU A 109 -21.18 44.34 12.69
C LEU A 109 -21.57 45.75 12.21
N LYS A 110 -22.75 45.88 11.60
CA LYS A 110 -23.25 47.17 11.11
C LYS A 110 -23.37 48.18 12.25
N TYR A 111 -23.97 47.79 13.37
CA TYR A 111 -24.10 48.65 14.54
C TYR A 111 -22.73 49.12 15.08
N ALA A 112 -21.75 48.21 15.16
CA ALA A 112 -20.40 48.55 15.57
C ALA A 112 -19.72 49.53 14.59
N GLN A 113 -19.92 49.33 13.28
CA GLN A 113 -19.38 50.19 12.24
C GLN A 113 -20.01 51.60 12.29
N ASP A 114 -21.33 51.68 12.46
CA ASP A 114 -22.05 52.94 12.56
C ASP A 114 -21.59 53.74 13.80
N ASN A 115 -21.41 53.07 14.94
CA ASN A 115 -20.84 53.68 16.13
C ASN A 115 -19.39 54.15 15.93
N TYR A 116 -18.55 53.35 15.27
CA TYR A 116 -17.19 53.74 14.95
C TYR A 116 -17.15 54.99 14.08
N ASN A 117 -17.99 55.05 13.04
CA ASN A 117 -18.09 56.20 12.15
C ASN A 117 -18.57 57.44 12.91
N LEU A 118 -19.62 57.30 13.74
CA LEU A 118 -20.12 58.38 14.59
C LEU A 118 -19.02 58.95 15.51
N ILE A 119 -18.28 58.08 16.18
CA ILE A 119 -17.15 58.45 17.05
C ILE A 119 -16.09 59.17 16.21
N LYS A 120 -15.66 58.58 15.09
CA LYS A 120 -14.65 59.17 14.22
C LYS A 120 -15.02 60.59 13.75
N ASP A 121 -16.29 60.82 13.41
CA ASP A 121 -16.75 62.11 12.90
C ASP A 121 -16.99 63.14 14.02
N THR A 122 -17.40 62.70 15.21
CA THR A 122 -17.74 63.60 16.33
C THR A 122 -16.53 64.01 17.16
N TYR A 123 -15.49 63.17 17.25
CA TYR A 123 -14.32 63.43 18.10
C TYR A 123 -13.56 64.73 17.74
N PRO A 124 -13.30 65.06 16.46
CA PRO A 124 -12.62 66.31 16.09
C PRO A 124 -13.40 67.57 16.54
N LEU A 125 -14.73 67.54 16.40
CA LEU A 125 -15.60 68.64 16.81
C LEU A 125 -15.52 68.84 18.32
N LYS A 126 -15.65 67.76 19.10
CA LYS A 126 -15.55 67.79 20.56
C LYS A 126 -14.21 68.33 21.05
N ILE A 127 -13.11 67.97 20.38
CA ILE A 127 -11.78 68.48 20.72
C ILE A 127 -11.71 69.99 20.47
N SER A 128 -12.15 70.48 19.30
CA SER A 128 -12.12 71.91 18.98
C SER A 128 -13.00 72.78 19.90
N GLU A 129 -14.16 72.26 20.30
CA GLU A 129 -15.07 72.92 21.24
C GLU A 129 -14.42 73.05 22.62
N GLN A 130 -13.81 71.96 23.11
CA GLN A 130 -13.10 71.95 24.39
C GLN A 130 -11.91 72.89 24.40
N GLU A 131 -11.12 72.93 23.33
CA GLU A 131 -10.00 73.87 23.18
C GLU A 131 -10.46 75.33 23.22
N SER A 132 -11.57 75.65 22.54
CA SER A 132 -12.14 77.01 22.51
C SER A 132 -12.63 77.46 23.89
N LEU A 133 -13.27 76.56 24.63
CA LEU A 133 -13.70 76.78 26.02
C LEU A 133 -12.53 77.06 26.95
N LEU A 134 -11.48 76.22 26.91
CA LEU A 134 -10.29 76.43 27.74
C LEU A 134 -9.64 77.78 27.45
N LYS A 135 -9.57 78.18 26.18
CA LYS A 135 -9.03 79.48 25.77
C LYS A 135 -9.83 80.66 26.30
N SER A 136 -11.16 80.54 26.36
CA SER A 136 -12.04 81.56 26.95
C SER A 136 -11.95 81.64 28.48
N MET A 137 -11.55 80.55 29.15
CA MET A 137 -11.35 80.52 30.60
C MET A 137 -9.98 81.10 31.02
N GLN A 138 -9.03 81.17 30.10
CA GLN A 138 -7.67 81.67 30.34
C GLN A 138 -7.48 83.14 29.96
N ALA A 139 -8.47 83.76 29.31
CA ALA A 139 -8.51 85.18 28.96
C ALA A 139 -9.29 85.98 30.03
#